data_AF-A0A562C1U5-F1
#
_entry.id   AF-A0A562C1U5-F1
#
_cell.length_a   1.000
_cell.length_b   1.000
_cell.length_c   1.000
_cell.angle_alpha   90.00
_cell.angle_beta   90.00
_cell.angle_gamma   90.00
#
_symmetry.space_group_name_H-M   'P 1'
#
loop_
_entity.id
_entity.type
_entity.pdbx_description
1 polymer ?
#
loop_
_entity_poly.entity_id
_entity_poly.type
_entity_poly.pdbx_seq_one_letter_code
_entity_poly.pdbx_strand_id
1 'polypeptide(L)'
;METTPELARLVDQLQAEEYTVTEPLPGVIHVKGRFSNPERIALRAAADAGDIAVAVWATSHHDDWALVCWNRPDLVTITQKGAAPQRWRHRRIPDTLRPDAQTFLEGASSPFDIVTRPKHQPTDAAREILGQFEITDPPPPGWVPPVVEVPEIPVVRESRVPTAPAEKARRAATPRAPKAPPKPVKAEPVVAVCPTCFMAIPATGICDNCG
;
A
#
# COMPACT_ATOMS: atom_id res chain seq x y z
N MET A 1 -1.07 6.83 32.50
CA MET A 1 0.10 5.96 32.25
C MET A 1 1.31 6.86 32.23
N GLU A 2 2.28 6.61 33.10
CA GLU A 2 3.55 7.31 33.10
C GLU A 2 4.38 6.83 31.92
N THR A 3 5.10 7.73 31.25
CA THR A 3 5.92 7.41 30.08
C THR A 3 7.02 6.42 30.45
N THR A 4 7.25 5.40 29.63
CA THR A 4 8.36 4.46 29.83
C THR A 4 9.67 5.26 29.89
N PRO A 5 10.47 5.16 30.98
CA PRO A 5 11.64 6.03 31.18
C PRO A 5 12.64 6.00 30.02
N GLU A 6 12.75 4.86 29.34
CA GLU A 6 13.64 4.66 28.19
C GLU A 6 13.23 5.49 26.96
N LEU A 7 11.93 5.79 26.81
CA LEU A 7 11.40 6.56 25.68
C LEU A 7 11.23 8.04 25.98
N ALA A 8 11.42 8.49 27.22
CA ALA A 8 11.18 9.88 27.63
C ALA A 8 11.91 10.90 26.74
N ARG A 9 13.20 10.64 26.44
CA ARG A 9 13.99 11.51 25.55
C ARG A 9 13.40 11.61 24.13
N LEU A 10 12.90 10.49 23.60
CA LEU A 10 12.29 10.45 22.27
C LEU A 10 10.97 11.22 22.27
N VAL A 11 10.15 11.04 23.31
CA VAL A 11 8.90 11.78 23.51
C VAL A 11 9.17 13.28 23.59
N ASP A 12 10.15 13.71 24.39
CA ASP A 12 10.52 15.13 24.51
C ASP A 12 10.96 15.73 23.18
N GLN A 13 11.76 15.00 22.40
CA GLN A 13 12.21 15.45 21.08
C GLN A 13 11.03 15.62 20.11
N LEU A 14 10.11 14.65 20.05
CA LEU A 14 8.94 14.71 19.18
C LEU A 14 7.96 15.81 19.60
N GLN A 15 7.79 16.05 20.89
CA GLN A 15 6.97 17.14 21.42
C GLN A 15 7.58 18.51 21.14
N ALA A 16 8.91 18.63 21.16
CA ALA A 16 9.61 19.85 20.78
C ALA A 16 9.43 20.20 19.28
N GLU A 17 9.10 19.21 18.44
CA GLU A 17 8.68 19.40 17.04
C GLU A 17 7.18 19.71 16.90
N GLU A 18 6.50 20.04 18.00
CA GLU A 18 5.07 20.38 18.06
C GLU A 18 4.12 19.23 17.69
N TYR A 19 4.59 17.97 17.77
CA TYR A 19 3.71 16.81 17.63
C TYR A 19 2.99 16.49 18.94
N THR A 20 1.76 15.99 18.81
CA THR A 20 1.05 15.35 19.92
C THR A 20 1.57 13.92 20.05
N VAL A 21 2.15 13.59 21.21
CA VAL A 21 2.70 12.27 21.47
C VAL A 21 2.00 11.65 22.66
N THR A 22 1.50 10.44 22.50
CA THR A 22 0.91 9.63 23.57
C THR A 22 1.56 8.26 23.60
N GLU A 23 1.63 7.63 24.77
CA GLU A 23 2.08 6.24 24.91
C GLU A 23 0.86 5.34 25.23
N PRO A 24 0.18 4.77 24.22
CA PRO A 24 -0.98 3.92 24.44
C PRO A 24 -0.65 2.60 25.14
N LEU A 25 0.55 2.08 24.95
CA LEU A 25 1.06 0.83 25.52
C LEU A 25 2.55 0.99 25.88
N PRO A 26 3.10 0.23 26.84
CA PRO A 26 4.52 0.28 27.15
C PRO A 26 5.39 0.04 25.91
N GLY A 27 6.34 0.94 25.65
CA GLY A 27 7.22 0.80 24.48
C GLY A 27 6.56 1.19 23.14
N VAL A 28 5.33 1.71 23.17
CA VAL A 28 4.56 2.08 21.97
C VAL A 28 4.20 3.55 22.02
N ILE A 29 4.70 4.34 21.06
CA ILE A 29 4.36 5.75 20.94
C ILE A 29 3.41 5.98 19.77
N HIS A 30 2.45 6.88 19.97
CA HIS A 30 1.56 7.39 18.93
C HIS A 30 1.80 8.88 18.74
N VAL A 31 2.31 9.21 17.56
CA VAL A 31 2.60 10.57 17.12
C VAL A 31 1.48 11.06 16.20
N LYS A 32 0.85 12.17 16.56
CA LYS A 32 -0.11 12.88 15.71
C LYS A 32 0.40 14.27 15.41
N GLY A 33 0.27 14.71 14.17
CA GLY A 33 0.78 16.03 13.79
C GLY A 33 0.47 16.44 12.36
N ARG A 34 0.91 17.64 12.03
CA ARG A 34 0.73 18.23 10.70
C ARG A 34 1.87 17.84 9.77
N PHE A 35 1.83 16.60 9.28
CA PHE A 35 2.73 16.08 8.25
C PHE A 35 1.95 15.29 7.20
N SER A 36 2.51 15.15 6.00
CA SER A 36 1.89 14.41 4.88
C SER A 36 2.42 12.98 4.71
N ASN A 37 3.56 12.66 5.33
CA ASN A 37 4.17 11.33 5.23
C ASN A 37 4.34 10.70 6.62
N PRO A 38 3.33 9.94 7.11
CA PRO A 38 3.41 9.28 8.41
C PRO A 38 4.54 8.25 8.49
N GLU A 39 4.83 7.53 7.40
CA GLU A 39 5.92 6.53 7.36
C GLU A 39 7.27 7.17 7.69
N ARG A 40 7.54 8.36 7.14
CA ARG A 40 8.79 9.08 7.41
C ARG A 40 8.94 9.47 8.88
N ILE A 41 7.86 9.92 9.52
CA ILE A 41 7.85 10.28 10.94
C ILE A 41 8.10 9.05 11.80
N ALA A 42 7.40 7.94 11.53
CA ALA A 42 7.54 6.71 12.28
C ALA A 42 8.94 6.08 12.13
N LEU A 43 9.50 6.04 10.91
CA LEU A 43 10.86 5.54 10.67
C LEU A 43 11.92 6.41 11.34
N ARG A 44 11.75 7.73 11.31
CA ARG A 44 12.66 8.65 12.00
C ARG A 44 12.64 8.46 13.50
N ALA A 45 11.45 8.38 14.10
CA ALA A 45 11.31 8.13 15.54
C ALA A 45 11.94 6.79 15.94
N ALA A 46 11.72 5.73 15.15
CA ALA A 46 12.38 4.44 15.37
C ALA A 46 13.91 4.53 15.26
N ALA A 47 14.42 5.32 14.31
CA ALA A 47 15.86 5.55 14.19
C ALA A 47 16.45 6.35 15.36
N ASP A 48 15.70 7.32 15.90
CA ASP A 48 16.13 8.15 17.04
C ASP A 48 16.02 7.40 18.38
N ALA A 49 15.19 6.34 18.45
CA ALA A 49 15.19 5.38 19.56
C ALA A 49 16.48 4.55 19.66
N GLY A 50 17.29 4.49 18.59
CA GLY A 50 18.54 3.76 18.58
C GLY A 50 18.33 2.25 18.66
N ASP A 51 18.90 1.61 19.69
CA ASP A 51 18.77 0.16 19.93
C ASP A 51 17.62 -0.19 20.89
N ILE A 52 16.86 0.81 21.36
CA ILE A 52 15.66 0.60 22.18
C ILE A 52 14.56 0.03 21.27
N ALA A 53 13.99 -1.10 21.68
CA ALA A 53 12.84 -1.67 20.99
C ALA A 53 11.63 -0.73 21.14
N VAL A 54 11.02 -0.34 20.02
CA VAL A 54 9.91 0.61 20.00
C VAL A 54 8.92 0.29 18.89
N ALA A 55 7.64 0.51 19.16
CA ALA A 55 6.62 0.63 18.12
C ALA A 55 6.14 2.07 18.02
N VAL A 56 6.01 2.57 16.78
CA VAL A 56 5.64 3.95 16.49
C VAL A 56 4.46 3.97 15.54
N TRP A 57 3.30 4.38 16.05
CA TRP A 57 2.24 4.89 15.19
C TRP A 57 2.50 6.35 14.85
N ALA A 58 2.36 6.71 13.58
CA ALA A 58 2.28 8.08 13.13
C ALA A 58 0.97 8.28 12.38
N THR A 59 0.13 9.23 12.82
CA THR A 59 -1.11 9.61 12.14
C THR A 59 -1.02 11.04 11.65
N SER A 60 -1.17 11.21 10.35
CA SER A 60 -1.16 12.50 9.68
C SER A 60 -2.46 13.28 9.90
N HIS A 61 -2.43 14.57 9.56
CA HIS A 61 -3.62 15.41 9.47
C HIS A 61 -4.63 15.04 8.35
N HIS A 62 -4.30 14.05 7.50
CA HIS A 62 -5.21 13.48 6.51
C HIS A 62 -5.78 12.13 6.95
N ASP A 63 -5.59 11.74 8.22
CA ASP A 63 -5.95 10.43 8.78
C ASP A 63 -5.26 9.21 8.13
N ASP A 64 -4.30 9.44 7.23
CA ASP A 64 -3.32 8.43 6.82
C ASP A 64 -2.42 8.10 8.00
N TRP A 65 -2.03 6.83 8.11
CA TRP A 65 -1.18 6.37 9.19
C TRP A 65 -0.11 5.37 8.75
N ALA A 66 0.92 5.29 9.57
CA ALA A 66 1.94 4.26 9.50
C ALA A 66 2.17 3.68 10.90
N LEU A 67 2.44 2.38 10.95
CA LEU A 67 2.97 1.68 12.12
C LEU A 67 4.37 1.17 11.76
N VAL A 68 5.35 1.53 12.57
CA VAL A 68 6.72 1.00 12.49
C VAL A 68 7.01 0.27 13.79
N CYS A 69 7.31 -1.02 13.71
CA CYS A 69 7.85 -1.78 14.85
C CYS A 69 9.33 -2.03 14.61
N TRP A 70 10.15 -1.56 15.53
CA TRP A 70 11.60 -1.66 15.49
C TRP A 70 12.10 -2.44 16.69
N ASN A 71 12.72 -3.59 16.39
CA ASN A 71 13.48 -4.36 17.37
C ASN A 71 14.63 -5.00 16.60
N ARG A 72 15.83 -4.40 16.72
CA ARG A 72 17.00 -4.76 15.90
C ARG A 72 17.22 -6.28 15.91
N PRO A 73 17.39 -6.93 14.75
CA PRO A 73 17.55 -6.36 13.40
C PRO A 73 16.24 -6.19 12.62
N ASP A 74 15.10 -6.54 13.20
CA ASP A 74 13.82 -6.63 12.50
C ASP A 74 13.11 -5.27 12.48
N LEU A 75 12.75 -4.83 11.26
CA LEU A 75 11.95 -3.63 11.00
C LEU A 75 10.67 -4.03 10.28
N VAL A 76 9.53 -3.84 10.94
CA VAL A 76 8.22 -4.01 10.33
C VAL A 76 7.63 -2.63 10.05
N THR A 77 7.11 -2.43 8.85
CA THR A 77 6.42 -1.20 8.46
C THR A 77 5.07 -1.55 7.84
N ILE A 78 4.02 -0.91 8.34
CA ILE A 78 2.65 -1.05 7.86
C ILE A 78 2.16 0.35 7.55
N THR A 79 1.62 0.55 6.35
CA THR A 79 1.11 1.86 5.93
C THR A 79 -0.32 1.74 5.43
N GLN A 80 -1.12 2.74 5.75
CA GLN A 80 -2.50 2.87 5.31
C GLN A 80 -2.69 4.30 4.79
N LYS A 81 -3.09 4.41 3.52
CA LYS A 81 -3.43 5.68 2.88
C LYS A 81 -4.89 5.68 2.45
N GLY A 82 -5.70 6.52 3.07
CA GLY A 82 -7.16 6.54 2.91
C GLY A 82 -7.74 5.13 3.01
N ALA A 83 -8.46 4.71 1.96
CA ALA A 83 -9.09 3.40 1.87
C ALA A 83 -8.27 2.34 1.11
N ALA A 84 -7.02 2.64 0.72
CA ALA A 84 -6.18 1.65 0.05
C ALA A 84 -5.91 0.46 0.98
N PRO A 85 -5.67 -0.76 0.46
CA PRO A 85 -5.26 -1.87 1.31
C PRO A 85 -3.99 -1.55 2.10
N GLN A 86 -3.92 -2.06 3.34
CA GLN A 86 -2.71 -1.96 4.16
C GLN A 86 -1.53 -2.57 3.43
N ARG A 87 -0.40 -1.86 3.46
CA ARG A 87 0.83 -2.31 2.83
C ARG A 87 1.86 -2.69 3.87
N TRP A 88 2.14 -3.99 3.95
CA TRP A 88 3.13 -4.55 4.86
C TRP A 88 4.52 -4.65 4.21
N ARG A 89 5.52 -4.46 5.05
CA ARG A 89 6.96 -4.61 4.79
C ARG A 89 7.59 -5.21 6.03
N HIS A 90 8.38 -6.26 5.87
CA HIS A 90 9.23 -6.79 6.91
C HIS A 90 10.66 -6.85 6.37
N ARG A 91 11.60 -6.28 7.12
CA ARG A 91 13.00 -6.17 6.74
C ARG A 91 13.90 -6.62 7.87
N ARG A 92 15.06 -7.17 7.50
CA ARG A 92 16.18 -7.35 8.42
C ARG A 92 17.30 -6.39 8.07
N ILE A 93 17.51 -5.40 8.92
CA ILE A 93 18.45 -4.31 8.69
C ILE A 93 19.82 -4.67 9.30
N PRO A 94 20.93 -4.50 8.57
CA PRO A 94 22.28 -4.69 9.13
C PRO A 94 22.65 -3.59 10.12
N ASP A 95 23.65 -3.83 10.96
CA ASP A 95 24.12 -2.88 11.98
C ASP A 95 24.66 -1.55 11.43
N THR A 96 25.04 -1.54 10.16
CA THR A 96 25.51 -0.34 9.46
C THR A 96 24.37 0.57 9.01
N LEU A 97 23.12 0.13 9.07
CA LEU A 97 21.96 0.90 8.60
C LEU A 97 20.98 1.21 9.74
N ARG A 98 20.35 2.37 9.61
CA ARG A 98 19.31 2.87 10.51
C ARG A 98 17.93 2.67 9.87
N PRO A 99 16.85 2.60 10.69
CA PRO A 99 15.48 2.52 10.19
C PRO A 99 15.09 3.63 9.21
N ASP A 100 15.62 4.84 9.36
CA ASP A 100 15.33 6.02 8.52
C ASP A 100 16.21 6.15 7.27
N ALA A 101 17.01 5.13 6.95
CA ALA A 101 17.86 5.14 5.77
C ALA A 101 17.02 5.33 4.49
N GLN A 102 17.56 6.12 3.54
CA GLN A 102 16.86 6.48 2.29
C GLN A 102 16.33 5.27 1.51
N THR A 103 17.00 4.12 1.58
CA THR A 103 16.58 2.86 0.92
C THR A 103 15.26 2.28 1.45
N PHE A 104 14.80 2.71 2.62
CA PHE A 104 13.57 2.23 3.26
C PHE A 104 12.38 3.18 3.13
N LEU A 105 12.65 4.45 2.76
CA LEU A 105 11.62 5.47 2.65
C LEU A 105 10.69 5.22 1.46
N GLU A 106 9.46 5.74 1.59
CA GLU A 106 8.44 5.75 0.53
C GLU A 106 8.08 4.36 0.00
N GLY A 107 8.31 3.34 0.83
CA GLY A 107 8.01 1.98 0.46
C GLY A 107 8.91 1.38 -0.62
N ALA A 108 10.06 1.97 -0.93
CA ALA A 108 11.01 1.39 -1.87
C ALA A 108 11.27 -0.09 -1.53
N SER A 109 11.33 -0.93 -2.56
CA SER A 109 11.79 -2.31 -2.39
C SER A 109 13.27 -2.28 -2.05
N SER A 110 13.67 -3.06 -1.07
CA SER A 110 15.05 -3.09 -0.57
C SER A 110 15.62 -4.50 -0.67
N PRO A 111 16.95 -4.69 -0.87
CA PRO A 111 17.57 -6.01 -0.77
C PRO A 111 17.42 -6.64 0.63
N PHE A 112 17.05 -5.85 1.63
CA PHE A 112 16.79 -6.29 3.01
C PHE A 112 15.35 -6.72 3.26
N ASP A 113 14.47 -6.59 2.27
CA ASP A 113 13.08 -7.02 2.37
C ASP A 113 13.00 -8.55 2.45
N ILE A 114 12.27 -9.05 3.45
CA ILE A 114 11.85 -10.45 3.48
C ILE A 114 10.71 -10.59 2.47
N VAL A 115 11.02 -11.21 1.33
CA VAL A 115 10.07 -11.37 0.23
C VAL A 115 8.98 -12.37 0.60
N THR A 116 7.74 -11.90 0.67
CA THR A 116 6.55 -12.73 0.87
C THR A 116 5.84 -13.02 -0.44
N ARG A 117 5.16 -14.17 -0.51
CA ARG A 117 4.18 -14.49 -1.56
C ARG A 117 2.88 -14.95 -0.89
N PRO A 118 1.73 -14.24 -1.06
CA PRO A 118 1.54 -13.00 -1.82
C PRO A 118 2.38 -11.83 -1.28
N LYS A 119 2.71 -10.90 -2.18
CA LYS A 119 3.51 -9.72 -1.83
C LYS A 119 2.76 -8.87 -0.80
N HIS A 120 3.48 -8.27 0.15
CA HIS A 120 2.93 -7.35 1.15
C HIS A 120 1.95 -7.98 2.16
N GLN A 121 2.02 -9.30 2.36
CA GLN A 121 1.33 -9.96 3.46
C GLN A 121 2.24 -9.99 4.70
N PRO A 122 1.67 -9.94 5.93
CA PRO A 122 2.43 -10.19 7.15
C PRO A 122 3.08 -11.58 7.13
N THR A 123 4.36 -11.65 7.49
CA THR A 123 5.01 -12.91 7.85
C THR A 123 4.70 -13.25 9.31
N ASP A 124 4.81 -14.52 9.69
CA ASP A 124 4.63 -14.92 11.10
C ASP A 124 5.64 -14.22 12.02
N ALA A 125 6.89 -14.10 11.58
CA ALA A 125 7.89 -13.30 12.29
C ALA A 125 7.49 -11.81 12.44
N ALA A 126 6.80 -11.21 11.46
CA ALA A 126 6.35 -9.83 11.58
C ALA A 126 5.23 -9.71 12.62
N ARG A 127 4.33 -10.70 12.69
CA ARG A 127 3.30 -10.78 13.74
C ARG A 127 3.91 -10.98 15.12
N GLU A 128 4.98 -11.79 15.22
CA GLU A 128 5.72 -11.98 16.47
C GLU A 128 6.33 -10.66 16.97
N ILE A 129 6.95 -9.87 16.07
CA ILE A 129 7.46 -8.54 16.42
C ILE A 129 6.34 -7.62 16.90
N LEU A 130 5.17 -7.59 16.25
CA LEU A 130 4.01 -6.83 16.73
C LEU A 130 3.56 -7.30 18.12
N GLY A 131 3.53 -8.62 18.34
CA GLY A 131 3.14 -9.23 19.61
C GLY A 131 4.05 -8.86 20.79
N GLN A 132 5.34 -8.56 20.55
CA GLN A 132 6.25 -8.07 21.59
C GLN A 132 5.81 -6.72 22.17
N PHE A 133 5.08 -5.93 21.38
CA PHE A 133 4.51 -4.64 21.79
C PHE A 133 3.03 -4.75 22.18
N GLU A 134 2.51 -5.98 22.33
CA GLU A 134 1.09 -6.26 22.59
C GLU A 134 0.13 -5.73 21.51
N ILE A 135 0.65 -5.47 20.30
CA ILE A 135 -0.14 -4.99 19.16
C ILE A 135 -0.76 -6.20 18.45
N THR A 136 -2.08 -6.34 18.56
CA THR A 136 -2.84 -7.43 17.91
C THR A 136 -3.45 -7.03 16.57
N ASP A 137 -3.76 -5.74 16.39
CA ASP A 137 -4.31 -5.18 15.15
C ASP A 137 -3.48 -3.94 14.74
N PRO A 138 -3.07 -3.81 13.45
CA PRO A 138 -2.21 -2.71 13.01
C PRO A 138 -2.77 -1.28 13.09
N PRO A 139 -4.07 -1.00 12.88
CA PRO A 139 -4.60 0.34 12.95
C PRO A 139 -4.37 0.99 14.32
N PRO A 140 -4.08 2.29 14.37
CA PRO A 140 -3.92 2.97 15.65
C PRO A 140 -5.23 2.97 16.44
N PRO A 141 -5.18 2.99 17.79
CA PRO A 141 -6.37 2.97 18.64
C PRO A 141 -7.37 4.07 18.26
N GLY A 142 -8.63 3.69 18.04
CA GLY A 142 -9.72 4.60 17.69
C GLY A 142 -9.76 5.05 16.23
N TRP A 143 -8.89 4.54 15.35
CA TRP A 143 -8.98 4.81 13.92
C TRP A 143 -10.14 4.03 13.28
N VAL A 144 -10.87 4.70 12.39
CA VAL A 144 -11.99 4.12 11.65
C VAL A 144 -11.65 4.22 10.16
N PRO A 145 -11.80 3.13 9.38
CA PRO A 145 -11.58 3.19 7.95
C PRO A 145 -12.49 4.24 7.30
N PRO A 146 -11.96 5.10 6.40
CA PRO A 146 -12.81 5.99 5.64
C PRO A 146 -13.79 5.15 4.82
N VAL A 147 -15.08 5.39 5.01
CA VAL A 147 -16.14 4.70 4.29
C VAL A 147 -16.01 5.06 2.81
N VAL A 148 -15.60 4.11 1.99
CA VAL A 148 -15.69 4.25 0.54
C VAL A 148 -17.14 4.03 0.17
N GLU A 149 -17.89 5.10 -0.08
CA GLU A 149 -19.11 5.00 -0.85
C GLU A 149 -18.70 4.52 -2.25
N VAL A 150 -18.87 3.23 -2.51
CA VAL A 150 -18.69 2.67 -3.84
C VAL A 150 -19.84 3.21 -4.68
N PRO A 151 -19.62 4.13 -5.64
CA PRO A 151 -20.69 4.53 -6.54
C PRO A 151 -21.16 3.27 -7.27
N GLU A 152 -22.47 2.99 -7.20
CA GLU A 152 -23.09 1.86 -7.88
C GLU A 152 -22.68 1.88 -9.35
N ILE A 153 -21.85 0.91 -9.74
CA ILE A 153 -21.36 0.79 -11.12
C ILE A 153 -22.60 0.49 -11.98
N PRO A 154 -22.98 1.33 -12.96
CA PRO A 154 -24.11 1.02 -13.83
C PRO A 154 -23.76 -0.24 -14.62
N VAL A 155 -24.55 -1.29 -14.41
CA VAL A 155 -24.42 -2.59 -15.07
C VAL A 155 -24.46 -2.37 -16.58
N VAL A 156 -23.31 -2.56 -17.24
CA VAL A 156 -23.19 -2.47 -18.70
C VAL A 156 -24.12 -3.52 -19.30
N ARG A 157 -25.22 -3.06 -19.92
CA ARG A 157 -26.10 -3.93 -20.69
C ARG A 157 -25.37 -4.35 -21.96
N GLU A 158 -25.07 -5.63 -22.07
CA GLU A 158 -24.56 -6.25 -23.28
C GLU A 158 -25.54 -6.00 -24.44
N SER A 159 -25.18 -5.06 -25.34
CA SER A 159 -25.89 -4.89 -26.61
C SER A 159 -25.48 -6.02 -27.54
N ARG A 160 -26.36 -7.02 -27.69
CA ARG A 160 -26.25 -8.05 -28.73
C ARG A 160 -26.51 -7.41 -30.10
N VAL A 161 -25.48 -7.38 -30.95
CA VAL A 161 -25.62 -6.98 -32.35
C VAL A 161 -26.35 -8.12 -33.10
N PRO A 162 -27.45 -7.86 -33.84
CA PRO A 162 -28.10 -8.89 -34.64
C PRO A 162 -27.29 -9.18 -35.92
N THR A 163 -27.01 -10.45 -36.18
CA THR A 163 -26.44 -10.93 -37.45
C THR A 163 -27.53 -10.94 -38.53
N ALA A 164 -27.36 -10.16 -39.60
CA ALA A 164 -28.22 -10.23 -40.79
C ALA A 164 -27.58 -11.11 -41.88
N PRO A 165 -28.38 -11.84 -42.71
CA PRO A 165 -27.87 -12.82 -43.67
C PRO A 165 -27.52 -12.21 -45.03
N ALA A 166 -26.60 -12.88 -45.73
CA ALA A 166 -26.11 -12.53 -47.06
C ALA A 166 -27.13 -12.83 -48.17
N GLU A 167 -27.34 -11.91 -49.12
CA GLU A 167 -27.92 -12.26 -50.42
C GLU A 167 -27.35 -11.47 -51.62
N LYS A 168 -26.86 -12.26 -52.58
CA LYS A 168 -26.79 -12.17 -54.06
C LYS A 168 -26.45 -10.86 -54.78
N ALA A 169 -25.43 -11.00 -55.64
CA ALA A 169 -25.00 -10.06 -56.66
C ALA A 169 -25.92 -10.00 -57.89
N ARG A 170 -26.11 -8.79 -58.45
CA ARG A 170 -26.42 -8.52 -59.87
C ARG A 170 -25.53 -7.40 -60.39
N ARG A 171 -25.05 -7.54 -61.63
CA ARG A 171 -24.16 -6.63 -62.37
C ARG A 171 -24.94 -5.49 -63.03
N ALA A 172 -24.37 -4.27 -63.08
CA ALA A 172 -23.96 -3.55 -64.31
C ALA A 172 -23.55 -2.07 -64.04
N ALA A 173 -22.33 -1.74 -64.49
CA ALA A 173 -21.77 -0.47 -65.03
C ALA A 173 -22.09 0.94 -64.44
N THR A 174 -21.05 1.53 -63.82
CA THR A 174 -20.48 2.92 -63.83
C THR A 174 -21.39 4.18 -63.80
N PRO A 175 -21.04 5.28 -63.07
CA PRO A 175 -19.66 5.81 -62.87
C PRO A 175 -19.33 6.44 -61.50
N ARG A 176 -18.06 6.90 -61.38
CA ARG A 176 -17.44 7.80 -60.37
C ARG A 176 -16.79 7.13 -59.14
N ALA A 177 -15.48 7.32 -59.03
CA ALA A 177 -14.63 6.84 -57.94
C ALA A 177 -15.04 7.48 -56.59
N PRO A 178 -15.43 6.69 -55.57
CA PRO A 178 -15.59 7.18 -54.21
C PRO A 178 -14.25 7.13 -53.46
N LYS A 179 -14.02 8.14 -52.61
CA LYS A 179 -12.91 8.19 -51.66
C LYS A 179 -12.85 6.91 -50.82
N ALA A 180 -11.63 6.43 -50.58
CA ALA A 180 -11.36 5.24 -49.78
C ALA A 180 -12.04 5.32 -48.39
N PRO A 181 -12.65 4.22 -47.91
CA PRO A 181 -13.24 4.17 -46.57
C PRO A 181 -12.14 4.23 -45.49
N PRO A 182 -12.44 4.83 -44.32
CA PRO A 182 -11.51 4.88 -43.20
C PRO A 182 -11.18 3.46 -42.72
N LYS A 183 -9.90 3.25 -42.38
CA LYS A 183 -9.39 1.97 -41.86
C LYS A 183 -10.17 1.55 -40.60
N PRO A 184 -10.44 0.24 -40.42
CA PRO A 184 -11.10 -0.26 -39.22
C PRO A 184 -10.26 0.06 -37.98
N VAL A 185 -10.92 0.63 -36.97
CA VAL A 185 -10.36 0.86 -35.64
C VAL A 185 -10.02 -0.50 -35.04
N LYS A 186 -8.75 -0.69 -34.66
CA LYS A 186 -8.31 -1.91 -33.96
C LYS A 186 -9.12 -2.05 -32.67
N ALA A 187 -9.74 -3.22 -32.48
CA ALA A 187 -10.38 -3.57 -31.22
C ALA A 187 -9.37 -3.45 -30.08
N GLU A 188 -9.80 -2.83 -28.97
CA GLU A 188 -8.99 -2.71 -27.77
C GLU A 188 -8.67 -4.12 -27.21
N PRO A 189 -7.41 -4.40 -26.85
CA PRO A 189 -7.05 -5.71 -26.33
C PRO A 189 -7.74 -5.93 -24.98
N VAL A 190 -8.54 -7.00 -24.89
CA VAL A 190 -9.14 -7.46 -23.65
C VAL A 190 -8.00 -7.89 -22.72
N VAL A 191 -7.80 -7.14 -21.64
CA VAL A 191 -6.78 -7.42 -20.64
C VAL A 191 -7.24 -8.60 -19.77
N ALA A 192 -6.51 -9.69 -19.79
CA ALA A 192 -6.76 -10.82 -18.89
C ALA A 192 -6.52 -10.37 -17.44
N VAL A 193 -7.37 -10.78 -16.50
CA VAL A 193 -7.30 -10.39 -15.09
C VAL A 193 -7.04 -11.61 -14.22
N CYS A 194 -6.13 -11.49 -13.24
CA CYS A 194 -5.77 -12.57 -12.33
C CYS A 194 -6.95 -12.92 -11.41
N PRO A 195 -7.38 -14.19 -11.34
CA PRO A 195 -8.52 -14.58 -10.50
C PRO A 195 -8.21 -14.50 -8.99
N THR A 196 -6.93 -14.44 -8.61
CA THR A 196 -6.49 -14.45 -7.21
C THR A 196 -6.32 -13.05 -6.64
N CYS A 197 -5.81 -12.10 -7.44
CA CYS A 197 -5.53 -10.74 -6.97
C CYS A 197 -6.14 -9.62 -7.82
N PHE A 198 -6.93 -9.96 -8.85
CA PHE A 198 -7.64 -9.03 -9.72
C PHE A 198 -6.78 -7.99 -10.46
N MET A 199 -5.46 -8.20 -10.50
CA MET A 199 -4.53 -7.42 -11.31
C MET A 199 -4.52 -7.88 -12.77
N ALA A 200 -4.23 -6.97 -13.70
CA ALA A 200 -4.00 -7.30 -15.10
C ALA A 200 -2.86 -8.33 -15.25
N ILE A 201 -3.12 -9.42 -15.96
CA ILE A 201 -2.13 -10.42 -16.33
C ILE A 201 -1.43 -9.93 -17.61
N PRO A 202 -0.09 -9.83 -17.61
CA PRO A 202 0.66 -9.52 -18.83
C PRO A 202 0.51 -10.63 -19.89
N ALA A 203 0.94 -10.35 -21.12
CA ALA A 203 0.84 -11.31 -22.23
C ALA A 203 1.60 -12.64 -22.01
N THR A 204 2.47 -12.70 -20.99
CA THR A 204 3.17 -13.92 -20.56
C THR A 204 2.24 -14.95 -19.91
N GLY A 205 1.01 -14.57 -19.53
CA GLY A 205 0.01 -15.47 -18.92
C GLY A 205 0.24 -15.76 -17.44
N ILE A 206 1.30 -15.19 -16.84
CA ILE A 206 1.64 -15.34 -15.43
C ILE A 206 1.43 -14.01 -14.72
N CYS A 207 0.71 -14.03 -13.59
CA CYS A 207 0.48 -12.81 -12.81
C CYS A 207 1.76 -12.42 -12.06
N ASP A 208 2.25 -11.19 -12.27
CA ASP A 208 3.44 -10.67 -11.60
C ASP A 208 3.33 -10.65 -10.05
N ASN A 209 2.11 -10.71 -9.52
CA ASN A 209 1.85 -10.68 -8.08
C ASN A 209 1.61 -12.07 -7.46
N CYS A 210 1.02 -13.01 -8.21
CA CYS A 210 0.69 -14.35 -7.70
C CYS A 210 1.71 -15.42 -8.11
N GLY A 211 2.41 -15.24 -9.23
CA GLY A 211 3.30 -16.25 -9.82
C GLY A 211 2.56 -17.33 -10.61
#